data_AF-A0A6P4FKQ7-F1
#
_entry.id   AF-A0A6P4FKQ7-F1
#
_cell.length_a   1.000
_cell.length_b   1.000
_cell.length_c   1.000
_cell.angle_alpha   90.00
_cell.angle_beta   90.00
_cell.angle_gamma   90.00
#
_symmetry.space_group_name_H-M   'P 1'
#
loop_
_entity.id
_entity.type
_entity.pdbx_description
1 polymer ?
#
loop_
_entity_poly.entity_id
_entity_poly.type
_entity_poly.pdbx_seq_one_letter_code
_entity_poly.pdbx_strand_id
1 'polypeptide(L)'
;MSEHEFTYRRLLPKSRVVVSIMACISVVSGVVAGYLFMTSMAGVSQAVKIVWTTGSAIYALASVLLIIGVWKLIKWLIYPYMFLLIMAIAVYTMILQWLFKNLPAAVFASVAISFIFLGVALHMTKSLDQIRRETA
;
A
#
# COMPACT_ATOMS: atom_id res chain seq x y z
N MET A 1 -7.96 -12.21 -33.22
CA MET A 1 -7.39 -11.59 -32.01
C MET A 1 -7.66 -10.10 -32.12
N SER A 2 -8.49 -9.54 -31.25
CA SER A 2 -8.87 -8.11 -31.34
C SER A 2 -7.73 -7.22 -30.84
N GLU A 3 -7.59 -5.99 -31.35
CA GLU A 3 -6.56 -5.04 -30.88
C GLU A 3 -6.63 -4.77 -29.37
N HIS A 4 -7.84 -4.90 -28.80
CA HIS A 4 -8.07 -4.84 -27.36
C HIS A 4 -7.37 -5.98 -26.58
N GLU A 5 -7.42 -7.22 -27.07
CA GLU A 5 -6.71 -8.36 -26.45
C GLU A 5 -5.19 -8.14 -26.42
N PHE A 6 -4.64 -7.60 -27.50
CA PHE A 6 -3.19 -7.39 -27.62
C PHE A 6 -2.69 -6.24 -26.72
N THR A 7 -3.49 -5.18 -26.63
CA THR A 7 -3.20 -4.04 -25.75
C THR A 7 -3.32 -4.44 -24.28
N TYR A 8 -4.33 -5.23 -23.92
CA TYR A 8 -4.56 -5.72 -22.57
C TYR A 8 -3.42 -6.63 -22.08
N ARG A 9 -2.95 -7.56 -22.92
CA ARG A 9 -1.79 -8.41 -22.60
C ARG A 9 -0.50 -7.62 -22.30
N ARG A 10 -0.27 -6.48 -22.97
CA ARG A 10 0.88 -5.61 -22.72
C ARG A 10 0.72 -4.72 -21.48
N LEU A 11 -0.51 -4.38 -21.09
CA LEU A 11 -0.80 -3.57 -19.90
C LEU A 11 -0.61 -4.35 -18.60
N LEU A 12 -0.82 -5.66 -18.61
CA LEU A 12 -0.69 -6.53 -17.44
C LEU A 12 0.71 -6.56 -16.79
N PRO A 13 1.83 -6.76 -17.52
CA PRO A 13 3.16 -6.69 -16.93
C PRO A 13 3.47 -5.28 -16.41
N LYS A 14 2.98 -4.22 -17.09
CA LYS A 14 3.11 -2.84 -16.60
C LYS A 14 2.36 -2.62 -15.28
N SER A 15 1.13 -3.12 -15.16
CA SER A 15 0.34 -3.03 -13.93
C SER A 15 1.00 -3.74 -12.75
N ARG A 16 1.59 -4.93 -12.96
CA ARG A 16 2.32 -5.66 -11.91
C ARG A 16 3.54 -4.88 -11.41
N VAL A 17 4.28 -4.25 -12.32
CA VAL A 17 5.44 -3.42 -11.98
C VAL A 17 5.00 -2.19 -11.16
N VAL A 18 3.92 -1.52 -11.57
CA VAL A 18 3.37 -0.37 -10.82
C VAL A 18 2.97 -0.76 -9.40
N VAL A 19 2.24 -1.88 -9.23
CA VAL A 19 1.84 -2.36 -7.89
C VAL A 19 3.06 -2.75 -7.05
N SER A 20 4.12 -3.28 -7.68
CA SER A 20 5.36 -3.63 -6.98
C SER A 20 6.11 -2.38 -6.50
N ILE A 21 6.21 -1.34 -7.32
CA ILE A 21 6.79 -0.05 -6.93
C ILE A 21 6.00 0.56 -5.78
N MET A 22 4.67 0.56 -5.89
CA MET A 22 3.76 1.01 -4.84
C MET A 22 4.00 0.26 -3.52
N ALA A 23 4.08 -1.07 -3.55
CA ALA A 23 4.40 -1.88 -2.39
C ALA A 23 5.76 -1.54 -1.78
N CYS A 24 6.81 -1.36 -2.60
CA CYS A 24 8.12 -0.96 -2.09
C CYS A 24 8.07 0.39 -1.36
N ILE A 25 7.36 1.39 -1.92
CA ILE A 25 7.14 2.68 -1.25
C ILE A 25 6.40 2.47 0.08
N SER A 26 5.38 1.62 0.11
CA SER A 26 4.64 1.27 1.32
C SER A 26 5.49 0.56 2.38
N VAL A 27 6.43 -0.29 1.99
CA VAL A 27 7.38 -0.92 2.92
C VAL A 27 8.26 0.14 3.56
N VAL A 28 8.89 0.99 2.74
CA VAL A 28 9.79 2.03 3.23
C VAL A 28 9.04 3.02 4.11
N SER A 29 7.85 3.45 3.70
CA SER A 29 7.03 4.37 4.49
C SER A 29 6.58 3.75 5.81
N GLY A 30 6.19 2.47 5.84
CA GLY A 30 5.89 1.76 7.09
C GLY A 30 7.06 1.73 8.07
N VAL A 31 8.28 1.46 7.58
CA VAL A 31 9.49 1.47 8.42
C VAL A 31 9.81 2.87 8.95
N VAL A 32 9.77 3.89 8.07
CA VAL A 32 10.03 5.28 8.44
C VAL A 32 9.00 5.78 9.46
N ALA A 33 7.71 5.52 9.24
CA ALA A 33 6.66 5.91 10.18
C ALA A 33 6.81 5.19 11.53
N GLY A 34 7.18 3.90 11.55
CA GLY A 34 7.47 3.18 12.79
C GLY A 34 8.58 3.86 13.60
N TYR A 35 9.66 4.29 12.93
CA TYR A 35 10.71 5.08 13.58
C TYR A 35 10.20 6.43 14.10
N LEU A 36 9.41 7.16 13.31
CA LEU A 36 8.85 8.45 13.70
C LEU A 36 7.86 8.33 14.88
N PHE A 37 7.05 7.27 14.93
CA PHE A 37 6.12 7.02 16.03
C PHE A 37 6.84 6.78 17.36
N MET A 38 7.98 6.09 17.33
CA MET A 38 8.79 5.87 18.53
C MET A 38 9.48 7.15 19.01
N THR A 39 10.05 7.91 18.08
CA THR A 39 10.96 9.03 18.37
C THR A 39 10.28 10.40 18.51
N SER A 40 9.24 10.68 17.72
CA SER A 40 8.67 12.03 17.60
C SER A 40 7.45 12.28 18.47
N MET A 41 6.81 11.23 19.02
CA MET A 41 5.67 11.37 19.92
C MET A 41 6.11 11.57 21.40
N ALA A 42 6.78 12.67 21.72
CA ALA A 42 7.08 13.01 23.12
C ALA A 42 5.75 13.34 23.86
N GLY A 43 5.50 12.69 25.01
CA GLY A 43 4.27 12.90 25.81
C GLY A 43 3.12 11.92 25.54
N VAL A 44 3.23 11.05 24.54
CA VAL A 44 2.26 9.99 24.29
C VAL A 44 2.63 8.74 25.09
N SER A 45 1.62 8.04 25.61
CA SER A 45 1.84 6.83 26.42
C SER A 45 2.60 5.75 25.64
N GLN A 46 3.45 5.00 26.35
CA GLN A 46 4.26 3.93 25.73
C GLN A 46 3.40 2.89 25.00
N ALA A 47 2.22 2.57 25.55
CA ALA A 47 1.28 1.66 24.92
C ALA A 47 0.85 2.14 23.52
N VAL A 48 0.53 3.43 23.38
CA VAL A 48 0.11 4.00 22.10
C VAL A 48 1.27 3.98 21.08
N LYS A 49 2.50 4.27 21.51
CA LYS A 49 3.69 4.14 20.64
C LYS A 49 3.87 2.72 20.12
N ILE A 50 3.74 1.72 20.99
CA ILE A 50 3.88 0.31 20.63
C ILE A 50 2.81 -0.09 19.62
N VAL A 51 1.54 0.30 19.84
CA VAL A 51 0.43 0.01 18.92
C VAL A 51 0.70 0.59 17.53
N TRP A 52 1.06 1.87 17.42
CA TRP A 52 1.31 2.51 16.13
C TRP A 52 2.54 1.96 15.41
N THR A 53 3.60 1.64 16.16
CA THR A 53 4.81 1.04 15.60
C THR A 53 4.53 -0.38 15.09
N THR A 54 3.78 -1.17 15.86
CA THR A 54 3.38 -2.52 15.48
C THR A 54 2.45 -2.50 14.25
N GLY A 55 1.48 -1.58 14.22
CA GLY A 55 0.63 -1.37 13.04
C GLY A 55 1.43 -1.00 11.79
N SER A 56 2.48 -0.19 11.93
CA SER A 56 3.37 0.19 10.83
C SER A 56 4.21 -0.99 10.34
N ALA A 57 4.70 -1.84 11.25
CA ALA A 57 5.40 -3.07 10.90
C ALA A 57 4.50 -4.07 10.18
N ILE A 58 3.25 -4.24 10.65
CA ILE A 58 2.25 -5.08 9.99
C ILE A 58 1.91 -4.54 8.59
N TYR A 59 1.79 -3.21 8.43
CA TYR A 59 1.58 -2.59 7.12
C TYR A 59 2.75 -2.85 6.16
N ALA A 60 4.00 -2.73 6.63
CA ALA A 60 5.17 -3.06 5.83
C ALA A 60 5.17 -4.54 5.42
N LEU A 61 4.85 -5.46 6.35
CA LEU A 61 4.73 -6.89 6.05
C LEU A 61 3.64 -7.17 5.01
N ALA A 62 2.47 -6.56 5.15
CA ALA A 62 1.37 -6.70 4.19
C ALA A 62 1.75 -6.15 2.80
N SER A 63 2.61 -5.14 2.75
CA SER A 63 3.16 -4.62 1.49
C SER A 63 4.11 -5.61 0.81
N VAL A 64 4.90 -6.37 1.58
CA VAL A 64 5.69 -7.49 1.03
C VAL A 64 4.79 -8.60 0.51
N LEU A 65 3.74 -8.95 1.27
CA LEU A 65 2.74 -9.94 0.82
C LEU A 65 2.04 -9.50 -0.47
N LEU A 66 1.80 -8.20 -0.66
CA LEU A 66 1.25 -7.66 -1.90
C LEU A 66 2.14 -7.98 -3.11
N ILE A 67 3.46 -7.79 -2.99
CA ILE A 67 4.41 -8.14 -4.05
C ILE A 67 4.28 -9.63 -4.37
N ILE A 68 4.34 -10.49 -3.36
CA ILE A 68 4.22 -11.95 -3.56
C ILE A 68 2.89 -12.30 -4.23
N GLY A 69 1.77 -11.74 -3.75
CA GLY A 69 0.43 -11.99 -4.28
C GLY A 69 0.28 -11.61 -5.75
N VAL A 70 0.86 -10.46 -6.16
CA VAL A 70 0.80 -9.98 -7.54
C VAL A 70 1.65 -10.83 -8.48
N TRP A 71 2.83 -11.26 -8.05
CA TRP A 71 3.73 -12.06 -8.88
C TRP A 71 3.34 -13.54 -8.95
N LYS A 72 2.79 -14.10 -7.85
CA LYS A 72 2.28 -15.48 -7.79
C LYS A 72 0.81 -15.61 -8.22
N LEU A 73 0.15 -14.52 -8.60
CA LEU A 73 -1.27 -14.47 -8.99
C LEU A 73 -2.24 -14.93 -7.88
N ILE A 74 -1.87 -14.76 -6.61
CA ILE A 74 -2.66 -15.18 -5.45
C ILE A 74 -3.42 -13.98 -4.88
N LYS A 75 -4.69 -13.86 -5.26
CA LYS A 75 -5.58 -12.74 -4.86
C LYS A 75 -5.73 -12.57 -3.36
N TRP A 76 -5.76 -13.68 -2.62
CA TRP A 76 -5.92 -13.68 -1.18
C TRP A 76 -4.83 -12.89 -0.45
N LEU A 77 -3.63 -12.81 -1.02
CA LEU A 77 -2.51 -12.05 -0.45
C LEU A 77 -2.63 -10.54 -0.65
N ILE A 78 -3.55 -10.07 -1.50
CA ILE A 78 -3.75 -8.64 -1.81
C ILE A 78 -4.72 -7.99 -0.81
N TYR A 79 -5.71 -8.73 -0.32
CA TYR A 79 -6.73 -8.20 0.60
C TYR A 79 -6.17 -7.67 1.93
N PRO A 80 -5.18 -8.31 2.58
CA PRO A 80 -4.58 -7.77 3.80
C PRO A 80 -4.00 -6.37 3.61
N TYR A 81 -3.34 -6.11 2.47
CA TYR A 81 -2.83 -4.79 2.13
C TYR A 81 -3.97 -3.78 1.98
N MET A 82 -5.04 -4.14 1.27
CA MET A 82 -6.20 -3.27 1.09
C MET A 82 -6.88 -2.91 2.42
N PHE A 83 -7.01 -3.87 3.33
CA PHE A 83 -7.57 -3.64 4.67
C PHE A 83 -6.70 -2.66 5.48
N LEU A 84 -5.38 -2.81 5.38
CA LEU A 84 -4.42 -1.95 6.08
C LEU A 84 -4.20 -0.58 5.42
N LEU A 85 -4.94 -0.23 4.37
CA LEU A 85 -4.89 1.13 3.82
C LEU A 85 -5.40 2.19 4.79
N ILE A 86 -6.25 1.82 5.75
CA ILE A 86 -6.62 2.71 6.86
C ILE A 86 -5.37 3.04 7.70
N MET A 87 -4.54 2.02 8.00
CA MET A 87 -3.26 2.22 8.68
C MET A 87 -2.28 3.04 7.82
N ALA A 88 -2.32 2.86 6.49
CA ALA A 88 -1.50 3.65 5.57
C ALA A 88 -1.78 5.16 5.68
N ILE A 89 -3.04 5.56 5.90
CA ILE A 89 -3.37 6.98 6.11
C ILE A 89 -2.62 7.53 7.32
N ALA A 90 -2.58 6.80 8.44
CA ALA A 90 -1.84 7.22 9.64
C ALA A 90 -0.32 7.27 9.39
N VAL A 91 0.23 6.26 8.70
CA VAL A 91 1.65 6.18 8.30
C VAL A 91 2.05 7.39 7.45
N TYR A 92 1.31 7.68 6.38
CA TYR A 92 1.60 8.83 5.52
C TYR A 92 1.35 10.15 6.23
N THR A 93 0.32 10.23 7.08
CA THR A 93 0.03 11.47 7.81
C THR A 93 1.19 11.81 8.72
N MET A 94 1.76 10.84 9.43
CA MET A 94 2.91 11.06 10.30
C MET A 94 4.14 11.54 9.52
N ILE A 95 4.45 10.92 8.38
CA ILE A 95 5.59 11.29 7.53
C ILE A 95 5.39 12.70 6.93
N LEU A 96 4.21 12.97 6.38
CA LEU A 96 3.91 14.26 5.75
C LEU A 96 3.76 15.37 6.78
N GLN A 97 3.24 15.08 7.97
CA GLN A 97 3.22 16.02 9.08
C GLN A 97 4.65 16.37 9.52
N TRP A 98 5.53 15.38 9.59
CA TRP A 98 6.94 15.61 9.89
C TRP A 98 7.63 16.47 8.81
N LEU A 99 7.30 16.27 7.53
CA LEU A 99 7.87 16.99 6.39
C LEU A 99 7.31 18.43 6.23
N PHE A 100 5.99 18.59 6.22
CA PHE A 100 5.32 19.85 5.91
C PHE A 100 4.93 20.66 7.15
N LYS A 101 4.97 20.07 8.34
CA LYS A 101 4.56 20.68 9.61
C LYS A 101 3.14 21.26 9.59
N ASN A 102 2.28 20.75 8.69
CA ASN A 102 0.90 21.17 8.50
C ASN A 102 -0.01 19.94 8.53
N LEU A 103 -0.71 19.75 9.65
CA LEU A 103 -1.52 18.55 9.88
C LEU A 103 -2.70 18.42 8.88
N PRO A 104 -3.53 19.46 8.65
CA PRO A 104 -4.61 19.36 7.65
C PRO A 104 -4.12 18.95 6.26
N ALA A 105 -3.04 19.57 5.77
CA ALA A 105 -2.47 19.24 4.47
C ALA A 105 -1.92 17.80 4.44
N ALA A 106 -1.23 17.37 5.50
CA ALA A 106 -0.71 16.02 5.62
C ALA A 106 -1.82 14.95 5.62
N VAL A 107 -2.91 15.18 6.36
CA VAL A 107 -4.06 14.27 6.40
C VAL A 107 -4.71 14.18 5.01
N PHE A 108 -4.99 15.32 4.37
CA PHE A 108 -5.61 15.35 3.05
C PHE A 108 -4.78 14.61 2.00
N ALA A 109 -3.48 14.89 1.94
CA ALA A 109 -2.57 14.22 1.02
C ALA A 109 -2.46 12.71 1.30
N SER A 110 -2.45 12.30 2.58
CA SER A 110 -2.39 10.89 2.97
C SER A 110 -3.64 10.13 2.56
N VAL A 111 -4.82 10.72 2.73
CA VAL A 111 -6.08 10.17 2.25
C VAL A 111 -6.03 10.02 0.72
N ALA A 112 -5.62 11.05 -0.01
CA ALA A 112 -5.52 11.01 -1.47
C ALA A 112 -4.60 9.87 -1.95
N ILE A 113 -3.40 9.72 -1.36
CA ILE A 113 -2.46 8.63 -1.66
C ILE A 113 -3.11 7.27 -1.40
N SER A 114 -3.75 7.09 -0.25
CA SER A 114 -4.41 5.82 0.09
C SER A 114 -5.55 5.45 -0.87
N PHE A 115 -6.33 6.42 -1.35
CA PHE A 115 -7.37 6.19 -2.36
C PHE A 115 -6.78 5.77 -3.71
N ILE A 116 -5.68 6.40 -4.14
CA ILE A 116 -4.97 5.99 -5.36
C ILE A 116 -4.47 4.55 -5.22
N PHE A 117 -3.86 4.21 -4.07
CA PHE A 117 -3.33 2.87 -3.82
C PHE A 117 -4.44 1.81 -3.76
N LEU A 118 -5.59 2.15 -3.16
CA LEU A 118 -6.78 1.32 -3.18
C LEU A 118 -7.27 1.05 -4.60
N GLY A 119 -7.37 2.09 -5.43
CA GLY A 119 -7.78 1.98 -6.82
C GLY A 119 -6.86 1.08 -7.64
N VAL A 120 -5.55 1.24 -7.48
CA VAL A 120 -4.54 0.39 -8.14
C VAL A 120 -4.63 -1.06 -7.67
N ALA A 121 -4.77 -1.30 -6.36
CA ALA A 121 -4.93 -2.64 -5.82
C ALA A 121 -6.22 -3.33 -6.32
N LEU A 122 -7.35 -2.62 -6.35
CA LEU A 122 -8.62 -3.10 -6.91
C LEU A 122 -8.54 -3.41 -8.41
N HIS A 123 -7.87 -2.55 -9.18
CA HIS A 123 -7.65 -2.80 -10.59
C HIS A 123 -6.83 -4.08 -10.80
N MET A 124 -5.79 -4.28 -9.98
CA MET A 124 -4.95 -5.47 -10.04
C MET A 124 -5.71 -6.74 -9.65
N THR A 125 -6.53 -6.72 -8.60
CA THR A 125 -7.34 -7.88 -8.22
C THR A 125 -8.30 -8.28 -9.33
N LYS A 126 -8.98 -7.32 -9.98
CA LYS A 126 -9.83 -7.61 -11.15
C LYS A 126 -9.03 -8.18 -12.32
N SER A 127 -7.89 -7.56 -12.64
CA SER A 127 -7.01 -8.00 -13.73
C SER A 127 -6.51 -9.45 -13.52
N LEU A 128 -6.23 -9.84 -12.28
CA LEU A 128 -5.84 -11.21 -11.94
C LEU A 128 -6.95 -12.25 -12.18
N ASP A 129 -8.24 -11.90 -12.03
CA ASP A 129 -9.33 -12.84 -12.31
C ASP A 129 -9.37 -13.16 -13.78
N GLN A 130 -9.23 -12.12 -14.60
CA GLN A 130 -9.25 -12.25 -16.04
C GLN A 130 -8.07 -13.08 -16.54
N ILE A 131 -6.85 -12.82 -16.06
CA ILE A 131 -5.66 -13.63 -16.40
C ILE A 131 -5.86 -15.10 -16.03
N ARG A 132 -6.38 -15.38 -14.83
CA ARG A 132 -6.58 -16.76 -14.37
C ARG A 132 -7.58 -17.50 -15.25
N ARG A 133 -8.63 -16.83 -15.72
CA ARG A 133 -9.63 -17.39 -16.65
C ARG A 133 -9.07 -17.61 -18.06
N GLU A 134 -8.16 -16.77 -18.52
CA GLU A 134 -7.51 -16.91 -19.84
C GLU A 134 -6.38 -17.96 -19.88
N THR A 135 -5.87 -18.37 -18.71
CA THR A 135 -4.75 -19.33 -18.60
C THR A 135 -5.23 -20.73 -18.17
N ALA A 136 -6.49 -20.87 -17.74
CA ALA A 136 -7.13 -22.14 -17.38
C ALA A 136 -7.89 -22.71 -18.58
#